data_AF-A0A2G9U609-F1
#
_entry.id   AF-A0A2G9U609-F1
#
_cell.length_a   1.000
_cell.length_b   1.000
_cell.length_c   1.000
_cell.angle_alpha   90.00
_cell.angle_beta   90.00
_cell.angle_gamma   90.00
#
_symmetry.space_group_name_H-M   'P 1'
#
loop_
_entity.id
_entity.type
_entity.pdbx_description
1 polymer ?
#
loop_
_entity_poly.entity_id
_entity_poly.type
_entity_poly.pdbx_seq_one_letter_code
_entity_poly.pdbx_strand_id
1 'polypeptide(L)'
;GPAAFGSRSTWAPRVLACVVVSVAAYNIVQFGDLEAVECLHPDNYTLYELCPTELRVSETYIVVYKGYMYALSMAFIPFILLTILTFGIVYLLRKKQEKSKKVLCECEEKDDQGSPVVLLLVIVLFLACNVTSLLVNVFEMLKIRLGPAADAILIDFGNFLVVVNATANFFVYWGSSLEYKTAVRGLFRKYLTRRKAIDLSTTQASVEYV
;
A
#
# COMPACT_ATOMS: atom_id res chain seq x y z
N GLY A 1 22.57 -11.30 -31.08
CA GLY A 1 22.85 -11.13 -29.64
C GLY A 1 23.73 -9.90 -29.43
N PRO A 2 23.98 -9.47 -28.19
CA PRO A 2 23.16 -9.57 -26.99
C PRO A 2 22.45 -8.24 -26.68
N ALA A 3 21.40 -8.39 -25.87
CA ALA A 3 20.61 -7.41 -25.14
C ALA A 3 21.16 -5.98 -25.03
N ALA A 4 20.34 -5.01 -25.46
CA ALA A 4 20.34 -3.66 -24.92
C ALA A 4 20.06 -3.76 -23.40
N PHE A 5 21.13 -3.86 -22.62
CA PHE A 5 21.10 -3.73 -21.17
C PHE A 5 20.74 -2.29 -20.85
N GLY A 6 19.43 -2.00 -20.78
CA GLY A 6 18.93 -0.72 -20.33
C GLY A 6 19.57 -0.39 -18.99
N SER A 7 20.29 0.74 -18.96
CA SER A 7 20.96 1.25 -17.75
C SER A 7 19.95 1.27 -16.61
N ARG A 8 20.06 0.28 -15.70
CA ARG A 8 19.15 0.14 -14.56
C ARG A 8 19.43 1.35 -13.67
N SER A 9 18.50 2.31 -13.63
CA SER A 9 18.69 3.60 -12.95
C SER A 9 19.26 3.40 -11.55
N THR A 10 20.50 3.86 -11.34
CA THR A 10 21.21 3.75 -10.07
C THR A 10 20.57 4.60 -8.96
N TRP A 11 19.69 5.51 -9.32
CA TRP A 11 18.99 6.42 -8.40
C TRP A 11 17.84 5.72 -7.67
N ALA A 12 17.09 4.87 -8.37
CA ALA A 12 15.94 4.17 -7.79
C ALA A 12 16.28 3.33 -6.54
N PRO A 13 17.30 2.45 -6.55
CA PRO A 13 17.64 1.67 -5.36
C PRO A 13 18.19 2.54 -4.22
N ARG A 14 18.87 3.65 -4.53
CA ARG A 14 19.38 4.59 -3.53
C ARG A 14 18.24 5.34 -2.83
N VAL A 15 17.28 5.85 -3.61
CA VAL A 15 16.07 6.49 -3.07
C VAL A 15 15.28 5.50 -2.22
N LEU A 16 15.09 4.27 -2.69
CA LEU A 16 14.41 3.23 -1.92
C LEU A 16 15.11 2.95 -0.59
N ALA A 17 16.44 2.79 -0.60
CA ALA A 17 17.21 2.58 0.63
C ALA A 17 17.06 3.75 1.61
N CYS A 18 17.15 5.00 1.13
CA CYS A 18 16.94 6.18 1.97
C CYS A 18 15.54 6.21 2.59
N VAL A 19 14.50 5.89 1.81
CA VAL A 19 13.12 5.83 2.31
C VAL A 19 12.98 4.75 3.39
N VAL A 20 13.48 3.53 3.14
CA VAL A 20 13.41 2.42 4.11
C VAL A 20 14.11 2.78 5.41
N VAL A 21 15.32 3.34 5.35
CA VAL A 21 16.07 3.75 6.55
C VAL A 21 15.35 4.85 7.31
N SER A 22 14.80 5.85 6.60
CA SER A 22 14.06 6.94 7.23
C SER A 22 12.78 6.45 7.91
N VAL A 23 12.05 5.53 7.26
CA VAL A 23 10.84 4.92 7.84
C VAL A 23 11.20 4.07 9.07
N ALA A 24 12.27 3.27 9.00
CA ALA A 24 12.72 2.48 10.14
C ALA A 24 13.13 3.38 11.33
N ALA A 25 13.87 4.46 11.06
CA ALA A 25 14.26 5.42 12.07
C ALA A 25 13.06 6.16 12.68
N TYR A 26 12.04 6.49 11.88
CA TYR A 26 10.79 7.07 12.39
C TYR A 26 10.06 6.07 13.29
N ASN A 27 9.85 4.84 12.84
CA ASN A 27 9.09 3.84 13.60
C ASN A 27 9.84 3.31 14.84
N ILE A 28 11.13 3.61 15.02
CA ILE A 28 11.90 3.11 16.16
C ILE A 28 11.33 3.58 17.51
N VAL A 29 10.85 4.83 17.57
CA VAL A 29 10.29 5.44 18.78
C VAL A 29 9.00 4.73 19.19
N GLN A 30 8.26 4.21 18.21
CA GLN A 30 6.98 3.53 18.43
C GLN A 30 7.14 2.17 19.11
N PHE A 31 8.33 1.55 19.10
CA PHE A 31 8.58 0.34 19.90
C PHE A 31 8.58 0.63 21.40
N GLY A 32 8.84 1.88 21.82
CA GLY A 32 8.78 2.29 23.23
C GLY A 32 7.38 2.66 23.74
N ASP A 33 6.34 2.52 22.92
CA ASP A 33 4.97 2.90 23.25
C ASP A 33 4.28 1.93 24.23
N LEU A 34 4.66 0.65 24.18
CA LEU A 34 3.99 -0.43 24.87
C LEU A 34 5.02 -1.25 25.64
N GLU A 35 4.70 -1.53 26.89
CA GLU A 35 5.45 -2.44 27.74
C GLU A 35 4.58 -3.65 28.08
N ALA A 36 5.19 -4.83 28.12
CA ALA A 36 4.51 -6.04 28.59
C ALA A 36 4.65 -6.08 30.11
N VAL A 37 3.53 -5.95 30.81
CA VAL A 37 3.47 -6.06 32.27
C VAL A 37 2.84 -7.39 32.66
N GLU A 38 3.32 -7.96 33.75
CA GLU A 38 2.80 -9.21 34.29
C GLU A 38 1.63 -8.91 35.24
N CYS A 39 0.43 -9.32 34.84
CA CYS A 39 -0.79 -9.16 35.61
C CYS A 39 -1.20 -10.52 36.21
N LEU A 40 -1.61 -10.51 37.48
CA LEU A 40 -2.17 -11.70 38.12
C LEU A 40 -3.65 -11.82 37.77
N HIS A 41 -4.03 -12.89 37.07
CA HIS A 41 -5.42 -13.16 36.74
C HIS A 41 -6.20 -13.61 38.00
N PRO A 42 -7.52 -13.32 38.10
CA PRO A 42 -8.36 -13.74 39.23
C PRO A 42 -8.30 -15.23 39.57
N ASP A 43 -7.98 -16.09 38.59
CA ASP A 43 -7.84 -17.54 38.74
C ASP A 43 -6.42 -17.99 39.11
N ASN A 44 -5.60 -17.11 39.70
CA ASN A 44 -4.23 -17.38 40.19
C ASN A 44 -3.23 -17.87 39.11
N TYR A 45 -3.38 -17.42 37.86
CA TYR A 45 -2.36 -17.58 36.83
C TYR A 45 -1.81 -16.23 36.38
N THR A 46 -0.57 -16.22 35.89
CA THR A 46 0.13 -15.02 35.40
C THR A 46 -0.19 -14.81 33.92
N LEU A 47 -0.62 -13.60 33.54
CA LEU A 47 -0.87 -13.22 32.15
C LEU A 47 -0.08 -11.95 31.82
N TYR A 48 0.52 -11.92 30.63
CA TYR A 48 1.20 -10.73 30.12
C TYR A 48 0.20 -9.84 29.40
N GLU A 49 -0.04 -8.64 29.94
CA GLU A 49 -0.87 -7.63 29.30
C GLU A 49 0.02 -6.52 28.72
N LEU A 50 -0.36 -5.98 27.57
CA LEU A 50 0.33 -4.83 26.96
C LEU A 50 -0.24 -3.55 27.56
N CYS A 51 0.58 -2.82 28.31
CA CYS A 51 0.21 -1.54 28.90
C CYS A 51 0.94 -0.38 28.21
N PRO A 52 0.31 0.82 28.15
CA PRO A 52 0.95 2.02 27.63
C PRO A 52 2.04 2.52 28.58
N THR A 53 3.21 2.88 28.05
CA THR A 53 4.31 3.48 28.83
C THR A 53 4.04 4.95 29.18
N GLU A 54 4.80 5.52 30.12
CA GLU A 54 4.76 6.95 30.48
C GLU A 54 4.92 7.88 29.26
N LEU A 55 5.70 7.46 28.25
CA LEU A 55 5.86 8.19 26.99
C LEU A 55 4.52 8.27 26.25
N ARG A 56 3.79 7.16 26.17
CA ARG A 56 2.50 7.05 25.48
C ARG A 56 1.36 7.77 26.20
N VAL A 57 1.45 7.95 27.51
CA VAL A 57 0.45 8.70 28.30
C VAL A 57 0.68 10.22 28.21
N SER A 58 1.91 10.65 27.89
CA SER A 58 2.23 12.07 27.80
C SER A 58 1.46 12.79 26.68
N GLU A 59 0.75 13.87 27.02
CA GLU A 59 -0.12 14.57 26.07
C GLU A 59 0.66 15.18 24.91
N THR A 60 1.87 15.68 25.17
CA THR A 60 2.74 16.28 24.15
C THR A 60 3.15 15.24 23.10
N TYR A 61 3.46 14.00 23.52
CA TYR A 61 3.80 12.92 22.60
C TYR A 61 2.61 12.51 21.73
N ILE A 62 1.43 12.36 22.33
CA ILE A 62 0.21 12.02 21.59
C ILE A 62 -0.11 13.09 20.54
N VAL A 63 -0.10 14.38 20.91
CA VAL A 63 -0.50 15.44 19.98
C VAL A 63 0.56 15.69 18.91
N VAL A 64 1.83 15.80 19.29
CA VAL A 64 2.90 16.19 18.36
C VAL A 64 3.35 15.01 17.51
N TYR A 65 3.70 13.89 18.14
CA TYR A 65 4.31 12.76 17.44
C TYR A 65 3.26 11.86 16.78
N LYS A 66 2.28 11.39 17.55
CA LYS A 66 1.19 10.53 17.04
C LYS A 66 0.14 11.30 16.23
N GLY A 67 -0.06 12.58 16.54
CA GLY A 67 -0.97 13.45 15.78
C GLY A 67 -0.29 14.07 14.57
N TYR A 68 0.38 15.21 14.78
CA TYR A 68 0.87 16.05 13.69
C TYR A 68 1.95 15.39 12.83
N MET A 69 3.00 14.81 13.44
CA MET A 69 4.10 14.20 12.68
C MET A 69 3.62 12.98 11.88
N TYR A 70 2.77 12.14 12.47
CA TYR A 70 2.17 11.01 11.77
C TYR A 70 1.30 11.48 10.59
N ALA A 71 0.40 12.44 10.81
CA ALA A 71 -0.46 12.97 9.75
C ALA A 71 0.36 13.57 8.59
N LEU A 72 1.41 14.32 8.91
CA LEU A 72 2.29 14.91 7.90
C LEU A 72 3.05 13.87 7.09
N SER A 73 3.71 12.93 7.77
CA SER A 73 4.58 11.92 7.17
C SER A 73 3.81 10.86 6.39
N MET A 74 2.72 10.33 6.95
CA MET A 74 1.98 9.22 6.37
C MET A 74 0.91 9.67 5.37
N ALA A 75 0.51 10.94 5.37
CA ALA A 75 -0.55 11.38 4.46
C ALA A 75 -0.25 12.66 3.68
N PHE A 76 0.09 13.79 4.32
CA PHE A 76 0.28 15.04 3.58
C PHE A 76 1.45 14.97 2.58
N ILE A 77 2.62 14.49 3.01
CA ILE A 77 3.79 14.33 2.14
C ILE A 77 3.48 13.40 0.96
N PRO A 78 3.01 12.15 1.15
CA PRO A 78 2.71 11.27 0.03
C PRO A 78 1.60 11.82 -0.86
N PHE A 79 0.58 12.48 -0.31
CA PHE A 79 -0.48 13.11 -1.11
C PHE A 79 0.05 14.24 -2.01
N ILE A 80 0.86 15.15 -1.46
CA ILE A 80 1.44 16.26 -2.22
C ILE A 80 2.34 15.72 -3.33
N LEU A 81 3.22 14.76 -3.02
CA LEU A 81 4.09 14.13 -3.99
C LEU A 81 3.27 13.48 -5.12
N LEU A 82 2.28 12.64 -4.79
CA LEU A 82 1.44 11.99 -5.79
C LEU A 82 0.68 13.01 -6.64
N THR A 83 0.14 14.07 -6.04
CA THR A 83 -0.58 15.12 -6.78
C THR A 83 0.34 15.81 -7.79
N ILE A 84 1.55 16.19 -7.38
CA ILE A 84 2.55 16.81 -8.26
C ILE A 84 2.94 15.87 -9.40
N LEU A 85 3.24 14.61 -9.09
CA LEU A 85 3.60 13.61 -10.10
C LEU A 85 2.46 13.40 -11.10
N THR A 86 1.23 13.29 -10.61
CA THR A 86 0.02 13.07 -11.42
C THR A 86 -0.24 14.25 -12.35
N PHE A 87 -0.19 15.47 -11.81
CA PHE A 87 -0.33 16.67 -12.61
C PHE A 87 0.76 16.75 -13.67
N GLY A 88 2.02 16.44 -13.31
CA GLY A 88 3.14 16.37 -14.24
C GLY A 88 2.91 15.36 -15.38
N ILE A 89 2.42 14.15 -15.06
CA ILE A 89 2.11 13.12 -16.05
C ILE A 89 0.98 13.58 -16.98
N VAL A 90 -0.12 14.09 -16.43
CA VAL A 90 -1.25 14.58 -17.24
C VAL A 90 -0.81 15.75 -18.13
N TYR A 91 -0.01 16.67 -17.60
CA TYR A 91 0.54 17.80 -18.37
C TYR A 91 1.42 17.31 -19.52
N LEU A 92 2.33 16.37 -19.27
CA LEU A 92 3.21 15.79 -20.30
C LEU A 92 2.41 15.04 -21.37
N LEU A 93 1.38 14.30 -20.98
CA LEU A 93 0.49 13.60 -21.90
C LEU A 93 -0.29 14.58 -22.77
N ARG A 94 -0.89 15.63 -22.19
CA ARG A 94 -1.59 16.69 -22.92
C ARG A 94 -0.67 17.42 -23.88
N LYS A 95 0.53 17.79 -23.43
CA LYS A 95 1.54 18.44 -24.28
C LYS A 95 2.00 17.55 -25.44
N LYS A 96 2.13 16.23 -25.21
CA LYS A 96 2.44 15.26 -26.27
C LYS A 96 1.29 15.16 -27.27
N GLN A 97 0.04 15.08 -26.80
CA GLN A 97 -1.15 15.06 -27.66
C GLN A 97 -1.29 16.34 -28.48
N GLU A 98 -1.06 17.52 -27.90
CA GLU A 98 -1.08 18.80 -28.63
C GLU A 98 0.01 18.88 -29.70
N LYS A 99 1.22 18.38 -29.41
CA LYS A 99 2.30 18.27 -30.40
C LYS A 99 1.96 17.29 -31.51
N SER A 100 1.42 16.12 -31.17
CA SER A 100 0.99 15.11 -32.16
C SER A 100 -0.18 15.62 -33.01
N LYS A 101 -1.14 16.35 -32.43
CA LYS A 101 -2.29 16.94 -33.15
C LYS A 101 -1.88 18.05 -34.11
N LYS A 102 -0.77 18.76 -33.84
CA LYS A 102 -0.18 19.75 -34.77
C LYS A 102 0.61 19.09 -35.92
N VAL A 103 1.01 17.82 -35.78
CA VAL A 103 1.73 17.05 -36.81
C VAL A 103 0.78 16.18 -37.63
N LEU A 104 -0.35 15.77 -37.05
CA LEU A 104 -1.34 14.87 -37.63
C LEU A 104 -2.56 15.64 -38.17
N CYS A 105 -2.32 16.54 -39.12
CA CYS A 105 -3.37 16.96 -40.06
C CYS A 105 -3.72 15.86 -41.08
N GLU A 106 -3.16 14.66 -40.98
CA GLU A 106 -3.50 13.56 -41.87
C GLU A 106 -3.44 12.21 -41.13
N CYS A 107 -4.52 11.45 -41.23
CA CYS A 107 -4.70 10.04 -40.87
C CYS A 107 -5.03 9.69 -39.40
N GLU A 108 -6.23 9.16 -39.25
CA GLU A 108 -6.73 8.40 -38.10
C GLU A 108 -5.77 7.30 -37.68
N GLU A 109 -5.53 7.18 -36.37
CA GLU A 109 -5.53 5.89 -35.68
C GLU A 109 -5.78 6.15 -34.19
N LYS A 110 -6.92 5.66 -33.69
CA LYS A 110 -7.25 5.61 -32.27
C LYS A 110 -6.40 4.52 -31.63
N ASP A 111 -5.10 4.77 -31.51
CA ASP A 111 -4.22 3.84 -30.84
C ASP A 111 -4.50 3.88 -29.34
N ASP A 112 -4.58 2.69 -28.76
CA ASP A 112 -5.06 2.35 -27.42
C ASP A 112 -4.10 2.94 -26.36
N GLN A 113 -4.13 4.26 -26.19
CA GLN A 113 -3.33 4.99 -25.23
C GLN A 113 -3.70 4.48 -23.84
N GLY A 114 -2.82 3.67 -23.24
CA GLY A 114 -2.90 3.21 -21.86
C GLY A 114 -3.42 4.33 -20.97
N SER A 115 -4.67 4.16 -20.54
CA SER A 115 -5.51 5.31 -20.22
C SER A 115 -5.00 6.05 -18.98
N PRO A 116 -4.75 7.38 -19.01
CA PRO A 116 -4.43 8.15 -17.81
C PRO A 116 -5.50 8.04 -16.72
N VAL A 117 -6.72 7.60 -17.09
CA VAL A 117 -7.83 7.24 -16.19
C VAL A 117 -7.43 6.15 -15.19
N VAL A 118 -6.62 5.21 -15.63
CA VAL A 118 -6.16 4.10 -14.81
C VAL A 118 -5.19 4.59 -13.72
N LEU A 119 -4.22 5.43 -14.10
CA LEU A 119 -3.30 6.06 -13.15
C LEU A 119 -4.08 6.91 -12.14
N LEU A 120 -5.08 7.66 -12.62
CA LEU A 120 -5.99 8.46 -11.79
C LEU A 120 -6.75 7.60 -10.77
N LEU A 121 -7.22 6.40 -11.16
CA LEU A 121 -7.95 5.49 -10.28
C LEU A 121 -7.06 4.93 -9.15
N VAL A 122 -5.79 4.63 -9.43
CA VAL A 122 -4.79 4.24 -8.41
C VAL A 122 -4.67 5.31 -7.34
N ILE A 123 -4.59 6.57 -7.77
CA ILE A 123 -4.34 7.71 -6.89
C ILE A 123 -5.57 8.01 -6.04
N VAL A 124 -6.77 7.97 -6.63
CA VAL A 124 -8.04 8.17 -5.90
C VAL A 124 -8.23 7.09 -4.85
N LEU A 125 -7.90 5.83 -5.16
CA LEU A 125 -7.98 4.74 -4.20
C LEU A 125 -6.95 4.89 -3.07
N PHE A 126 -5.70 5.22 -3.42
CA PHE A 126 -4.66 5.52 -2.44
C PHE A 126 -5.10 6.67 -1.53
N LEU A 127 -5.69 7.72 -2.09
CA LEU A 127 -6.24 8.85 -1.35
C LEU A 127 -7.38 8.45 -0.41
N ALA A 128 -8.38 7.72 -0.91
CA ALA A 128 -9.50 7.27 -0.10
C ALA A 128 -9.01 6.45 1.10
N CYS A 129 -8.05 5.54 0.89
CA CYS A 129 -7.49 4.72 1.95
C CYS A 129 -6.59 5.48 2.94
N ASN A 130 -5.78 6.43 2.46
CA ASN A 130 -4.92 7.24 3.34
C ASN A 130 -5.72 8.30 4.12
N VAL A 131 -6.81 8.84 3.54
CA VAL A 131 -7.75 9.72 4.24
C VAL A 131 -8.40 8.99 5.41
N THR A 132 -8.72 7.71 5.28
CA THR A 132 -9.26 6.95 6.40
C THR A 132 -8.25 6.77 7.53
N SER A 133 -6.99 6.51 7.20
CA SER A 133 -5.90 6.43 8.20
C SER A 133 -5.68 7.78 8.90
N LEU A 134 -5.77 8.90 8.17
CA LEU A 134 -5.77 10.25 8.73
C LEU A 134 -6.94 10.48 9.69
N LEU A 135 -8.14 10.06 9.30
CA LEU A 135 -9.35 10.29 10.06
C LEU A 135 -9.29 9.62 11.44
N VAL A 136 -8.79 8.38 11.51
CA VAL A 136 -8.60 7.65 12.78
C VAL A 136 -7.59 8.35 13.69
N ASN A 137 -6.46 8.83 13.15
CA ASN A 137 -5.48 9.58 13.93
C ASN A 137 -5.98 10.95 14.39
N VAL A 138 -6.79 11.63 13.58
CA VAL A 138 -7.43 12.90 13.96
C VAL A 138 -8.45 12.66 15.08
N PHE A 139 -9.23 11.58 15.02
CA PHE A 139 -10.13 11.22 16.11
C PHE A 139 -9.40 10.88 17.41
N GLU A 140 -8.27 10.16 17.35
CA GLU A 140 -7.40 9.90 18.50
C GLU A 140 -6.82 11.20 19.07
N MET A 141 -6.35 12.11 18.21
CA MET A 141 -5.77 13.41 18.61
C MET A 141 -6.80 14.36 19.24
N LEU A 142 -8.02 14.41 18.72
CA LEU A 142 -9.07 15.30 19.22
C LEU A 142 -9.65 14.84 20.57
N LYS A 143 -9.19 13.71 21.12
CA LYS A 143 -9.70 13.08 22.35
C LYS A 143 -11.23 13.10 22.40
N ILE A 144 -11.91 12.93 21.26
CA ILE A 144 -13.36 12.83 21.22
C ILE A 144 -13.69 11.49 21.87
N ARG A 145 -13.92 11.51 23.18
CA ARG A 145 -14.39 10.35 23.95
C ARG A 145 -15.83 10.07 23.52
N LEU A 146 -16.03 9.45 22.36
CA LEU A 146 -17.37 8.95 21.97
C LEU A 146 -17.83 7.82 22.90
N GLY A 147 -16.91 7.28 23.71
CA GLY A 147 -17.12 6.28 24.74
C GLY A 147 -16.16 5.11 24.55
N PRO A 148 -15.85 4.31 25.58
CA PRO A 148 -14.88 3.21 25.50
C PRO A 148 -15.19 2.23 24.35
N ALA A 149 -16.48 2.00 24.09
CA ALA A 149 -16.93 1.11 23.01
C ALA A 149 -16.75 1.73 21.61
N ALA A 150 -16.99 3.04 21.47
CA ALA A 150 -16.83 3.72 20.17
C ALA A 150 -15.35 3.86 19.79
N ASP A 151 -14.49 4.15 20.77
CA ASP A 151 -13.04 4.26 20.57
C ASP A 151 -12.45 2.92 20.10
N ALA A 152 -12.88 1.79 20.70
CA ALA A 152 -12.47 0.45 20.29
C ALA A 152 -12.90 0.13 18.84
N ILE A 153 -14.15 0.42 18.48
CA ILE A 153 -14.66 0.20 17.11
C ILE A 153 -13.90 1.04 16.07
N LEU A 154 -13.55 2.28 16.41
CA LEU A 154 -12.79 3.15 15.50
C LEU A 154 -11.37 2.64 15.26
N ILE A 155 -10.71 2.11 16.29
CA ILE A 155 -9.40 1.48 16.17
C ILE A 155 -9.49 0.24 15.28
N ASP A 156 -10.48 -0.63 15.51
CA ASP A 156 -10.70 -1.84 14.71
C ASP A 156 -10.99 -1.51 13.24
N PHE A 157 -11.85 -0.51 13.00
CA PHE A 157 -12.16 -0.05 11.66
C PHE A 157 -10.93 0.56 10.96
N GLY A 158 -10.13 1.33 11.69
CA GLY A 158 -8.85 1.85 11.21
C GLY A 158 -7.89 0.74 10.78
N ASN A 159 -7.72 -0.28 11.62
CA ASN A 159 -6.88 -1.44 11.32
C ASN A 159 -7.40 -2.22 10.11
N PHE A 160 -8.71 -2.42 10.00
CA PHE A 160 -9.33 -3.05 8.83
C PHE A 160 -9.04 -2.27 7.54
N LEU A 161 -9.14 -0.95 7.57
CA LEU A 161 -8.87 -0.10 6.41
C LEU A 161 -7.41 -0.10 5.97
N VAL A 162 -6.47 -0.29 6.89
CA VAL A 162 -5.05 -0.53 6.54
C VAL A 162 -4.91 -1.82 5.72
N VAL A 163 -5.60 -2.89 6.11
CA VAL A 163 -5.59 -4.17 5.37
C VAL A 163 -6.24 -4.01 3.99
N VAL A 164 -7.37 -3.31 3.91
CA VAL A 164 -8.02 -2.99 2.63
C VAL A 164 -7.09 -2.17 1.73
N ASN A 165 -6.42 -1.15 2.25
CA ASN A 165 -5.45 -0.34 1.49
C ASN A 165 -4.33 -1.21 0.88
N ALA A 166 -3.75 -2.10 1.68
CA ALA A 166 -2.69 -3.00 1.22
C ALA A 166 -3.17 -3.93 0.10
N THR A 167 -4.35 -4.52 0.24
CA THR A 167 -4.92 -5.46 -0.74
C THR A 167 -5.43 -4.76 -2.00
N ALA A 168 -5.95 -3.54 -1.90
CA ALA A 168 -6.53 -2.83 -3.02
C ALA A 168 -5.48 -2.43 -4.08
N ASN A 169 -4.21 -2.26 -3.68
CA ASN A 169 -3.09 -2.10 -4.61
C ASN A 169 -3.02 -3.23 -5.64
N PHE A 170 -3.24 -4.49 -5.24
CA PHE A 170 -3.26 -5.62 -6.18
C PHE A 170 -4.33 -5.46 -7.25
N PHE A 171 -5.56 -5.12 -6.84
CA PHE A 171 -6.69 -4.94 -7.76
C PHE A 171 -6.47 -3.77 -8.70
N VAL A 172 -5.83 -2.72 -8.21
CA VAL A 172 -5.42 -1.59 -9.03
C VAL A 172 -4.40 -1.99 -10.07
N TYR A 173 -3.30 -2.66 -9.70
CA TYR A 173 -2.31 -3.13 -10.67
C TYR A 173 -2.92 -4.11 -11.67
N TRP A 174 -3.80 -4.98 -11.20
CA TRP A 174 -4.59 -5.86 -12.03
C TRP A 174 -5.49 -5.12 -13.00
N GLY A 175 -6.20 -4.05 -12.60
CA GLY A 175 -7.04 -3.27 -13.51
C GLY A 175 -6.22 -2.45 -14.51
N SER A 176 -5.04 -2.00 -14.07
CA SER A 176 -4.28 -0.93 -14.71
C SER A 176 -3.28 -1.34 -15.77
N SER A 177 -2.51 -2.40 -15.51
CA SER A 177 -1.38 -2.79 -16.34
C SER A 177 -1.73 -4.03 -17.15
N LEU A 178 -1.78 -3.91 -18.47
CA LEU A 178 -1.90 -5.08 -19.35
C LEU A 178 -0.73 -6.04 -19.18
N GLU A 179 0.47 -5.51 -18.94
CA GLU A 179 1.66 -6.31 -18.67
C GLU A 179 1.49 -7.14 -17.38
N TYR A 180 0.98 -6.51 -16.32
CA TYR A 180 0.70 -7.19 -15.05
C TYR A 180 -0.42 -8.24 -15.20
N LYS A 181 -1.53 -7.89 -15.86
CA LYS A 181 -2.61 -8.86 -16.21
C LYS A 181 -2.06 -10.07 -16.95
N THR A 182 -1.20 -9.84 -17.93
CA THR A 182 -0.62 -10.89 -18.77
C THR A 182 0.33 -11.76 -17.97
N ALA A 183 1.18 -11.17 -17.13
CA ALA A 183 2.09 -11.89 -16.25
C ALA A 183 1.33 -12.81 -15.29
N VAL A 184 0.29 -12.31 -14.62
CA VAL A 184 -0.47 -13.14 -13.68
C VAL A 184 -1.30 -14.20 -14.40
N ARG A 185 -1.92 -13.91 -15.56
CA ARG A 185 -2.55 -14.95 -16.39
C ARG A 185 -1.55 -16.04 -16.80
N GLY A 186 -0.32 -15.67 -17.13
CA GLY A 186 0.76 -16.61 -17.42
C GLY A 186 1.11 -17.50 -16.22
N LEU A 187 1.22 -16.90 -15.03
CA LEU A 187 1.49 -17.60 -13.78
C LEU A 187 0.35 -18.57 -13.42
N PHE A 188 -0.90 -18.13 -13.53
CA PHE A 188 -2.07 -18.95 -13.26
C PHE A 188 -2.19 -20.11 -14.24
N ARG A 189 -1.94 -19.87 -15.53
CA ARG A 189 -1.91 -20.91 -16.56
C ARG A 189 -0.80 -21.94 -16.27
N LYS A 190 0.40 -21.50 -15.90
CA LYS A 190 1.53 -22.37 -15.53
C LYS A 190 1.22 -23.20 -14.27
N TYR A 191 0.56 -22.60 -13.27
CA TYR A 191 0.10 -23.29 -12.07
C TYR A 191 -0.93 -24.37 -12.40
N LEU A 192 -1.94 -24.05 -13.22
CA LEU A 192 -2.94 -25.01 -13.70
C LEU A 192 -2.33 -26.15 -14.51
N THR A 193 -1.40 -25.87 -15.42
CA THR A 193 -0.70 -26.90 -16.21
C THR A 193 0.16 -27.78 -15.31
N ARG A 194 0.86 -27.22 -14.32
CA ARG A 194 1.62 -28.01 -13.33
C ARG A 194 0.71 -28.88 -12.46
N ARG A 195 -0.42 -28.36 -12.01
CA ARG A 195 -1.39 -29.12 -11.22
C ARG A 195 -1.97 -30.29 -12.02
N LYS A 196 -2.37 -30.04 -13.28
CA LYS A 196 -2.82 -31.10 -14.20
C LYS A 196 -1.74 -32.15 -14.48
N ALA A 197 -0.48 -31.73 -14.63
CA ALA A 197 0.62 -32.67 -14.84
C ALA A 197 0.84 -33.58 -13.62
N ILE A 198 0.78 -33.01 -12.40
CA ILE A 198 0.89 -33.76 -11.14
C ILE A 198 -0.27 -34.76 -11.00
N ASP A 199 -1.51 -34.32 -11.25
CA ASP A 199 -2.69 -35.20 -11.20
C ASP A 199 -2.58 -36.35 -12.23
N LEU A 200 -2.05 -36.09 -13.43
CA LEU A 200 -1.86 -37.10 -14.47
C LEU A 200 -0.80 -38.14 -14.08
N SER A 201 0.34 -37.72 -13.52
CA SER A 201 1.38 -38.63 -13.03
C SER A 201 0.92 -39.46 -11.83
N THR A 202 0.11 -38.90 -10.93
CA THR A 202 -0.48 -39.66 -9.81
C THR A 202 -1.48 -40.69 -10.32
N THR A 203 -2.26 -40.36 -11.36
CA THR A 203 -3.23 -41.29 -11.95
C THR A 203 -2.53 -42.44 -12.68
N GLN A 204 -1.46 -42.17 -13.45
CA GLN A 204 -0.65 -43.22 -14.09
C GLN A 204 0.03 -44.14 -13.06
N ALA A 205 0.58 -43.57 -11.99
CA ALA A 205 1.16 -44.35 -10.90
C ALA A 205 0.11 -45.19 -10.14
N SER A 206 -1.17 -44.82 -10.12
CA SER A 206 -2.20 -45.68 -9.52
C SER A 206 -2.66 -46.83 -10.42
N VAL A 207 -2.51 -46.71 -11.75
CA VAL A 207 -2.91 -47.75 -12.71
C VAL A 207 -1.81 -48.81 -12.90
N GLU A 208 -0.54 -48.46 -12.70
CA GLU A 208 0.59 -49.39 -12.82
C GLU A 208 0.73 -50.35 -11.62
N TYR A 209 -0.02 -50.10 -10.53
CA TYR A 209 -0.02 -50.92 -9.30
C TYR A 209 -1.29 -51.77 -9.12
N VAL A 210 -2.12 -51.90 -10.16
CA VAL A 210 -3.30 -52.79 -10.24
C VAL A 210 -3.06 -53.82 -11.34
#